data_AF-A0A7Y5FNS2-F1
#
_entry.id   AF-A0A7Y5FNS2-F1
#
_cell.length_a   1.000
_cell.length_b   1.000
_cell.length_c   1.000
_cell.angle_alpha   90.00
_cell.angle_beta   90.00
_cell.angle_gamma   90.00
#
_symmetry.space_group_name_H-M   'P 1'
#
loop_
_entity.id
_entity.type
_entity.pdbx_description
1 polymer ?
#
loop_
_entity_poly.entity_id
_entity_poly.type
_entity_poly.pdbx_seq_one_letter_code
_entity_poly.pdbx_strand_id
1 'polypeptide(L)'
;DEKKITVRGVAQDPEGIYEILVNGTEASIADDGSFWAEIKLAPGENNVEVVVTDINDNQSSKKFKINRNAADDSADPGAVKTSGMYYALMIGVNNYADPKINSLLKPVSDAEALKKTLISYYNFDDNNITFLKNPRRGDILASLENLRKKISPEDNLLIFYAGHGYWDEDIKQGYWMPADAEKSNRANWISNGDLRDYLRAIKSQHTLLISDACFSGGIFRTRAIADDAPSSIQELYNLPSRKGLTSGTLTEVSDESVFIKYLIKRLTENKEKYLTAEDLYSAIRSAVINNSKQVPQYGEIQEAGDEGGDFIFIKK
;
A
#
# COMPACT_ATOMS: atom_id res chain seq x y z
N ASP A 1 -32.08 2.43 -3.68
CA ASP A 1 -31.58 1.26 -4.43
C ASP A 1 -31.52 0.02 -3.55
N GLU A 2 -32.01 -1.12 -4.04
CA GLU A 2 -32.14 -2.36 -3.27
C GLU A 2 -30.80 -3.12 -3.27
N LYS A 3 -30.16 -3.26 -2.09
CA LYS A 3 -28.92 -4.04 -1.96
C LYS A 3 -29.26 -5.53 -2.04
N LYS A 4 -28.60 -6.23 -2.96
CA LYS A 4 -28.70 -7.68 -3.07
C LYS A 4 -27.68 -8.33 -2.15
N ILE A 5 -28.09 -9.44 -1.53
CA ILE A 5 -27.17 -10.33 -0.81
C ILE A 5 -27.33 -11.74 -1.34
N THR A 6 -26.26 -12.53 -1.26
CA THR A 6 -26.32 -13.96 -1.54
C THR A 6 -26.51 -14.72 -0.23
N VAL A 7 -27.64 -15.41 -0.09
CA VAL A 7 -27.87 -16.37 0.99
C VAL A 7 -27.29 -17.71 0.54
N ARG A 8 -26.44 -18.32 1.35
CA ARG A 8 -25.83 -19.63 1.08
C ARG A 8 -26.12 -20.59 2.23
N GLY A 9 -26.21 -21.88 1.92
CA GLY A 9 -26.34 -22.93 2.91
C GLY A 9 -26.07 -24.30 2.30
N VAL A 10 -26.25 -25.32 3.13
CA VAL A 10 -26.22 -26.72 2.70
C VAL A 10 -27.53 -27.34 3.15
N ALA A 11 -28.19 -28.05 2.25
CA ALA A 11 -29.37 -28.85 2.52
C ALA A 11 -29.07 -30.29 2.12
N GLN A 12 -29.56 -31.25 2.90
CA GLN A 12 -29.34 -32.67 2.64
C GLN A 12 -30.63 -33.42 2.94
N ASP A 13 -31.03 -34.28 2.01
CA ASP A 13 -32.09 -35.25 2.20
C ASP A 13 -31.67 -36.58 1.53
N PRO A 14 -31.81 -37.75 2.19
CA PRO A 14 -31.44 -39.04 1.61
C PRO A 14 -32.19 -39.40 0.33
N GLU A 15 -33.39 -38.86 0.14
CA GLU A 15 -34.26 -39.12 -1.01
C GLU A 15 -34.08 -38.07 -2.11
N GLY A 16 -33.42 -36.95 -1.79
CA GLY A 16 -33.06 -35.89 -2.73
C GLY A 16 -33.92 -34.63 -2.54
N ILE A 17 -33.36 -33.50 -2.97
CA ILE A 17 -34.01 -32.18 -2.82
C ILE A 17 -34.66 -31.82 -4.14
N TYR A 18 -35.94 -31.45 -4.09
CA TYR A 18 -36.70 -30.98 -5.25
C TYR A 18 -36.48 -29.49 -5.50
N GLU A 19 -36.65 -28.65 -4.47
CA GLU A 19 -36.46 -27.20 -4.57
C GLU A 19 -35.98 -26.59 -3.25
N ILE A 20 -35.33 -25.43 -3.36
CA ILE A 20 -35.01 -24.58 -2.23
C ILE A 20 -35.44 -23.15 -2.57
N LEU A 21 -36.29 -22.56 -1.73
CA LEU A 21 -36.76 -21.19 -1.86
C LEU A 21 -36.21 -20.32 -0.73
N VAL A 22 -35.60 -19.18 -1.08
CA VAL A 22 -35.17 -18.15 -0.12
C VAL A 22 -36.07 -16.93 -0.29
N ASN A 23 -36.94 -16.65 0.68
CA ASN A 23 -37.99 -15.62 0.57
C ASN A 23 -38.80 -15.74 -0.73
N GLY A 24 -39.10 -16.97 -1.16
CA GLY A 24 -39.82 -17.26 -2.40
C GLY A 24 -38.98 -17.15 -3.68
N THR A 25 -37.67 -16.85 -3.58
CA THR A 25 -36.73 -16.87 -4.71
C THR A 25 -36.07 -18.25 -4.80
N GLU A 26 -36.15 -18.88 -5.97
CA GLU A 26 -35.53 -20.17 -6.22
C GLU A 26 -33.99 -20.10 -6.11
N ALA A 27 -33.42 -21.03 -5.34
CA ALA A 27 -31.99 -21.13 -5.14
C ALA A 27 -31.36 -22.05 -6.19
N SER A 28 -30.13 -21.73 -6.59
CA SER A 28 -29.27 -22.69 -7.30
C SER A 28 -28.76 -23.74 -6.32
N ILE A 29 -28.74 -25.01 -6.72
CA ILE A 29 -28.33 -26.15 -5.90
C ILE A 29 -27.20 -26.89 -6.62
N ALA A 30 -26.11 -27.18 -5.92
CA ALA A 30 -25.00 -27.99 -6.39
C ALA A 30 -25.17 -29.46 -6.01
N ASP A 31 -24.43 -30.34 -6.69
CA ASP A 31 -24.50 -31.80 -6.50
C ASP A 31 -24.14 -32.25 -5.07
N ASP A 32 -23.41 -31.41 -4.31
CA ASP A 32 -23.03 -31.67 -2.92
C ASP A 32 -24.07 -31.18 -1.88
N GLY A 33 -25.22 -30.67 -2.34
CA GLY A 33 -26.29 -30.12 -1.50
C GLY A 33 -26.06 -28.67 -1.08
N SER A 34 -24.96 -28.03 -1.51
CA SER A 34 -24.76 -26.60 -1.31
C SER A 34 -25.74 -25.80 -2.17
N PHE A 35 -26.32 -24.74 -1.63
CA PHE A 35 -27.24 -23.87 -2.36
C PHE A 35 -26.94 -22.40 -2.18
N TRP A 36 -27.38 -21.58 -3.14
CA TRP A 36 -27.35 -20.13 -3.03
C TRP A 36 -28.51 -19.44 -3.76
N ALA A 37 -28.99 -18.32 -3.19
CA ALA A 37 -29.98 -17.45 -3.81
C ALA A 37 -29.64 -15.98 -3.58
N GLU A 38 -29.90 -15.12 -4.56
CA GLU A 38 -29.85 -13.67 -4.38
C GLU A 38 -31.20 -13.16 -3.89
N ILE A 39 -31.22 -12.51 -2.73
CA ILE A 39 -32.41 -11.81 -2.24
C ILE A 39 -32.13 -10.32 -2.08
N LYS A 40 -33.21 -9.55 -2.22
CA LYS A 40 -33.19 -8.11 -1.97
C LYS A 40 -33.57 -7.83 -0.53
N LEU A 41 -32.86 -6.92 0.11
CA LEU A 41 -33.19 -6.46 1.46
C LEU A 41 -33.79 -5.07 1.41
N ALA A 42 -34.84 -4.81 2.18
CA ALA A 42 -35.29 -3.46 2.50
C ALA A 42 -34.40 -2.84 3.60
N PRO A 43 -34.30 -1.51 3.73
CA PRO A 43 -33.68 -0.89 4.91
C PRO A 43 -34.40 -1.32 6.20
N GLY A 44 -33.65 -1.59 7.25
CA GLY A 44 -34.14 -2.10 8.54
C GLY A 44 -34.10 -3.63 8.65
N GLU A 45 -34.92 -4.17 9.55
CA GLU A 45 -34.99 -5.61 9.82
C GLU A 45 -35.70 -6.35 8.69
N ASN A 46 -35.02 -7.34 8.11
CA ASN A 46 -35.55 -8.26 7.11
C ASN A 46 -35.62 -9.65 7.70
N ASN A 47 -36.77 -10.31 7.54
CA ASN A 47 -36.91 -11.72 7.83
C ASN A 47 -36.52 -12.51 6.58
N VAL A 48 -35.60 -13.45 6.74
CA VAL A 48 -35.20 -14.40 5.69
C VAL A 48 -35.67 -15.78 6.10
N GLU A 49 -36.49 -16.38 5.25
CA GLU A 49 -36.97 -17.75 5.36
C GLU A 49 -36.38 -18.56 4.20
N VAL A 50 -35.68 -19.63 4.56
CA VAL A 50 -35.25 -20.67 3.63
C VAL A 50 -36.24 -21.83 3.79
N VAL A 51 -36.88 -22.24 2.71
CA VAL A 51 -37.76 -23.42 2.64
C VAL A 51 -37.09 -24.43 1.72
N VAL A 52 -36.97 -25.67 2.19
CA VAL A 52 -36.45 -26.81 1.43
C VAL A 52 -37.61 -27.78 1.25
N THR A 53 -37.88 -28.19 0.01
CA THR A 53 -38.87 -29.21 -0.33
C THR A 53 -38.14 -30.43 -0.91
N ASP A 54 -38.40 -31.62 -0.37
CA ASP A 54 -37.85 -32.87 -0.91
C ASP A 54 -38.68 -33.40 -2.10
N ILE A 55 -38.24 -34.51 -2.71
CA ILE A 55 -38.95 -35.13 -3.84
C ILE A 55 -40.31 -35.76 -3.48
N ASN A 56 -40.63 -35.86 -2.19
CA ASN A 56 -41.88 -36.42 -1.66
C ASN A 56 -42.79 -35.32 -1.08
N ASP A 57 -42.53 -34.05 -1.43
CA ASP A 57 -43.24 -32.85 -0.98
C ASP A 57 -43.15 -32.58 0.54
N ASN A 58 -42.21 -33.18 1.27
CA ASN A 58 -41.96 -32.78 2.66
C ASN A 58 -41.18 -31.47 2.69
N GLN A 59 -41.55 -30.59 3.62
CA GLN A 59 -40.93 -29.27 3.77
C GLN A 59 -40.24 -29.10 5.11
N SER A 60 -39.07 -28.46 5.05
CA SER A 60 -38.35 -27.95 6.22
C SER A 60 -38.02 -26.47 6.01
N SER A 61 -38.12 -25.64 7.06
CA SER A 61 -37.78 -24.23 6.94
C SER A 61 -36.90 -23.70 8.06
N LYS A 62 -36.09 -22.69 7.74
CA LYS A 62 -35.22 -21.99 8.67
C LYS A 62 -35.39 -20.48 8.51
N LYS A 63 -35.69 -19.82 9.62
CA LYS A 63 -35.87 -18.36 9.69
C LYS A 63 -34.71 -17.70 10.42
N PHE A 64 -34.24 -16.59 9.88
CA PHE A 64 -33.28 -15.72 10.54
C PHE A 64 -33.53 -14.26 10.15
N LYS A 65 -32.96 -13.35 10.94
CA LYS A 65 -33.12 -11.90 10.77
C LYS A 65 -31.84 -11.29 10.24
N ILE A 66 -31.97 -10.40 9.26
CA ILE A 66 -30.88 -9.57 8.75
C ILE A 66 -31.30 -8.11 8.92
N ASN A 67 -30.54 -7.34 9.69
CA ASN A 67 -30.77 -5.91 9.81
C ASN A 67 -29.89 -5.16 8.79
N ARG A 68 -30.50 -4.47 7.82
CA ARG A 68 -29.81 -3.59 6.87
C ARG A 68 -29.83 -2.17 7.42
N ASN A 69 -28.68 -1.63 7.81
CA ASN A 69 -28.62 -0.24 8.24
C ASN A 69 -28.79 0.70 7.03
N ALA A 70 -29.77 1.59 7.07
CA ALA A 70 -30.02 2.55 5.98
C ALA A 70 -28.84 3.51 5.74
N ALA A 71 -27.96 3.70 6.73
CA ALA A 71 -26.74 4.49 6.60
C ALA A 71 -25.68 3.84 5.68
N ASP A 72 -25.76 2.52 5.44
CA ASP A 72 -24.85 1.82 4.51
C ASP A 72 -25.16 2.12 3.03
N ASP A 73 -26.29 2.76 2.72
CA ASP A 73 -26.65 3.17 1.36
C ASP A 73 -26.09 4.54 0.97
N SER A 74 -25.62 5.30 1.97
CA SER A 74 -24.86 6.55 1.77
C SER A 74 -23.34 6.33 1.77
N ALA A 75 -22.89 5.10 2.03
CA ALA A 75 -21.50 4.72 1.89
C ALA A 75 -21.31 4.11 0.50
N ASP A 76 -20.53 4.80 -0.34
CA ASP A 76 -19.93 4.22 -1.54
C ASP A 76 -19.39 2.80 -1.19
N PRO A 77 -19.86 1.72 -1.83
CA PRO A 77 -19.35 0.36 -1.59
C PRO A 77 -17.84 0.23 -1.87
N GLY A 78 -17.23 1.22 -2.52
CA GLY A 78 -15.80 1.39 -2.71
C GLY A 78 -15.11 2.28 -1.67
N ALA A 79 -15.81 2.90 -0.72
CA ALA A 79 -15.18 3.69 0.34
C ALA A 79 -14.48 2.76 1.35
N VAL A 80 -13.21 2.44 1.08
CA VAL A 80 -12.33 1.96 2.14
C VAL A 80 -12.42 2.99 3.26
N LYS A 81 -12.89 2.57 4.45
CA LYS A 81 -12.93 3.41 5.65
C LYS A 81 -11.49 3.71 6.05
N THR A 82 -10.91 4.70 5.38
CA THR A 82 -9.54 5.15 5.54
C THR A 82 -9.54 6.20 6.63
N SER A 83 -9.70 5.73 7.88
CA SER A 83 -9.73 6.62 9.05
C SER A 83 -8.37 7.23 9.38
N GLY A 84 -7.28 6.65 8.85
CA GLY A 84 -5.92 7.11 9.09
C GLY A 84 -5.51 8.30 8.24
N MET A 85 -4.74 9.20 8.85
CA MET A 85 -4.10 10.31 8.16
C MET A 85 -2.91 9.83 7.32
N TYR A 86 -2.54 10.62 6.31
CA TYR A 86 -1.34 10.39 5.50
C TYR A 86 -0.25 11.37 5.90
N TYR A 87 0.90 10.83 6.28
CA TYR A 87 2.12 11.55 6.60
C TYR A 87 3.18 11.32 5.54
N ALA A 88 4.02 12.33 5.32
CA ALA A 88 5.21 12.13 4.50
C ALA A 88 6.47 12.77 5.09
N LEU A 89 7.61 12.10 4.88
CA LEU A 89 8.94 12.64 5.10
C LEU A 89 9.66 12.69 3.76
N MET A 90 9.84 13.89 3.23
CA MET A 90 10.48 14.15 1.94
C MET A 90 11.91 14.60 2.18
N ILE A 91 12.90 13.85 1.68
CA ILE A 91 14.31 14.13 1.88
C ILE A 91 14.99 14.23 0.52
N GLY A 92 15.62 15.37 0.25
CA GLY A 92 16.48 15.57 -0.91
C GLY A 92 17.85 16.10 -0.49
N VAL A 93 18.93 15.46 -0.95
CA VAL A 93 20.31 15.86 -0.66
C VAL A 93 21.05 16.17 -1.97
N ASN A 94 21.18 17.46 -2.26
CA ASN A 94 21.96 17.99 -3.37
C ASN A 94 23.41 18.25 -2.96
N ASN A 95 23.61 18.88 -1.81
CA ASN A 95 24.89 19.46 -1.41
C ASN A 95 25.46 18.71 -0.21
N TYR A 96 26.76 18.43 -0.28
CA TYR A 96 27.51 17.71 0.74
C TYR A 96 28.63 18.60 1.28
N ALA A 97 28.88 18.52 2.59
CA ALA A 97 29.90 19.29 3.27
C ALA A 97 31.32 18.80 2.92
N ASP A 98 31.50 17.50 2.71
CA ASP A 98 32.77 16.95 2.23
C ASP A 98 32.93 17.20 0.73
N PRO A 99 33.92 18.00 0.29
CA PRO A 99 34.13 18.32 -1.13
C PRO A 99 34.53 17.11 -1.99
N LYS A 100 34.82 15.95 -1.39
CA LYS A 100 35.09 14.69 -2.11
C LYS A 100 33.82 13.98 -2.57
N ILE A 101 32.66 14.39 -2.07
CA ILE A 101 31.35 13.93 -2.51
C ILE A 101 30.80 14.94 -3.51
N ASN A 102 30.52 14.49 -4.73
CA ASN A 102 30.00 15.38 -5.77
C ASN A 102 28.58 15.83 -5.42
N SER A 103 28.27 17.11 -5.62
CA SER A 103 26.90 17.60 -5.51
C SER A 103 26.01 17.04 -6.62
N LEU A 104 24.71 16.95 -6.33
CA LEU A 104 23.63 16.59 -7.24
C LEU A 104 22.74 17.81 -7.50
N LEU A 105 22.07 17.87 -8.65
CA LEU A 105 21.22 19.00 -9.02
C LEU A 105 19.74 18.75 -8.69
N LYS A 106 19.27 17.50 -8.81
CA LYS A 106 17.83 17.18 -8.80
C LYS A 106 17.19 16.71 -7.48
N PRO A 107 17.87 16.04 -6.54
CA PRO A 107 17.19 15.40 -5.40
C PRO A 107 16.20 16.29 -4.62
N VAL A 108 16.58 17.54 -4.34
CA VAL A 108 15.69 18.50 -3.66
C VAL A 108 14.48 18.86 -4.53
N SER A 109 14.66 19.08 -5.84
CA SER A 109 13.56 19.38 -6.75
C SER A 109 12.63 18.19 -6.97
N ASP A 110 13.18 16.97 -6.96
CA ASP A 110 12.42 15.73 -7.10
C ASP A 110 11.53 15.47 -5.87
N ALA A 111 12.10 15.65 -4.68
CA ALA A 111 11.35 15.61 -3.43
C ALA A 111 10.24 16.67 -3.39
N GLU A 112 10.52 17.89 -3.87
CA GLU A 112 9.52 18.95 -3.94
C GLU A 112 8.42 18.65 -4.97
N ALA A 113 8.78 18.09 -6.12
CA ALA A 113 7.82 17.74 -7.16
C ALA A 113 6.88 16.61 -6.69
N LEU A 114 7.43 15.56 -6.07
CA LEU A 114 6.61 14.49 -5.49
C LEU A 114 5.72 15.03 -4.35
N LYS A 115 6.24 15.89 -3.46
CA LYS A 115 5.43 16.55 -2.43
C LYS A 115 4.21 17.26 -3.05
N LYS A 116 4.43 18.06 -4.10
CA LYS A 116 3.36 18.78 -4.80
C LYS A 116 2.34 17.81 -5.40
N THR A 117 2.80 16.74 -6.07
CA THR A 117 1.90 15.71 -6.63
C THR A 117 1.04 15.06 -5.55
N LEU A 118 1.62 14.71 -4.39
CA LEU A 118 0.87 14.11 -3.28
C LEU A 118 -0.21 15.06 -2.76
N ILE A 119 0.11 16.34 -2.52
CA ILE A 119 -0.85 17.33 -2.03
C ILE A 119 -1.94 17.63 -3.07
N SER A 120 -1.59 17.72 -4.35
CA SER A 120 -2.53 18.10 -5.41
C SER A 120 -3.52 16.99 -5.74
N TYR A 121 -3.07 15.74 -5.77
CA TYR A 121 -3.86 14.64 -6.32
C TYR A 121 -4.29 13.58 -5.30
N TYR A 122 -3.64 13.50 -4.14
CA TYR A 122 -3.85 12.41 -3.17
C TYR A 122 -4.18 12.93 -1.77
N ASN A 123 -4.68 12.06 -0.89
CA ASN A 123 -5.17 12.44 0.44
C ASN A 123 -4.06 12.81 1.47
N PHE A 124 -3.05 13.57 1.06
CA PHE A 124 -2.02 14.13 1.93
C PHE A 124 -2.34 15.59 2.28
N ASP A 125 -2.30 15.90 3.57
CA ASP A 125 -2.34 17.27 4.09
C ASP A 125 -0.93 17.83 4.17
N ASP A 126 -0.71 19.08 3.72
CA ASP A 126 0.61 19.71 3.75
C ASP A 126 1.19 19.81 5.18
N ASN A 127 0.34 19.96 6.20
CA ASN A 127 0.74 19.99 7.61
C ASN A 127 1.27 18.65 8.13
N ASN A 128 1.02 17.57 7.40
CA ASN A 128 1.51 16.23 7.70
C ASN A 128 2.73 15.84 6.85
N ILE A 129 3.25 16.76 6.03
CA ILE A 129 4.46 16.55 5.24
C ILE A 129 5.64 17.33 5.82
N THR A 130 6.66 16.61 6.28
CA THR A 130 7.97 17.18 6.62
C THR A 130 8.86 17.17 5.37
N PHE A 131 9.43 18.31 4.99
CA PHE A 131 10.34 18.41 3.85
C PHE A 131 11.72 18.90 4.29
N LEU A 132 12.72 18.04 4.12
CA LEU A 132 14.11 18.29 4.49
C LEU A 132 14.97 18.50 3.23
N LYS A 133 15.64 19.66 3.15
CA LYS A 133 16.55 20.02 2.05
C LYS A 133 17.99 20.02 2.54
N ASN A 134 18.82 19.16 1.94
CA ASN A 134 20.20 18.93 2.39
C ASN A 134 20.31 18.70 3.92
N PRO A 135 19.47 17.84 4.53
CA PRO A 135 19.55 17.60 5.96
C PRO A 135 20.85 16.91 6.36
N ARG A 136 21.30 17.19 7.58
CA ARG A 136 22.32 16.41 8.27
C ARG A 136 21.74 15.10 8.80
N ARG A 137 22.61 14.17 9.21
CA ARG A 137 22.18 12.91 9.83
C ARG A 137 21.22 13.13 11.00
N GLY A 138 21.58 14.05 11.89
CA GLY A 138 20.78 14.36 13.09
C GLY A 138 19.37 14.85 12.75
N ASP A 139 19.21 15.62 11.68
CA ASP A 139 17.91 16.14 11.25
C ASP A 139 16.99 15.01 10.80
N ILE A 140 17.50 14.08 9.99
CA ILE A 140 16.73 12.92 9.50
C ILE A 140 16.29 12.04 10.68
N LEU A 141 17.22 11.70 11.59
CA LEU A 141 16.91 10.86 12.75
C LEU A 141 15.90 11.51 13.70
N ALA A 142 16.03 12.82 13.93
CA ALA A 142 15.08 13.57 14.74
C ALA A 142 13.68 13.59 14.10
N SER A 143 13.60 13.73 12.77
CA SER A 143 12.32 13.65 12.06
C SER A 143 11.68 12.25 12.17
N LEU A 144 12.46 11.17 12.04
CA LEU A 144 11.95 9.80 12.23
C LEU A 144 11.44 9.57 13.66
N GLU A 145 12.16 10.05 14.67
CA GLU A 145 11.74 9.96 16.07
C GLU A 145 10.49 10.79 16.36
N ASN A 146 10.33 11.96 15.71
CA ASN A 146 9.12 12.76 15.84
C ASN A 146 7.92 12.08 15.17
N LEU A 147 8.11 11.46 14.00
CA LEU A 147 7.05 10.69 13.33
C LEU A 147 6.59 9.51 14.18
N ARG A 148 7.54 8.80 14.81
CA ARG A 148 7.23 7.72 15.75
C ARG A 148 6.31 8.15 16.90
N LYS A 149 6.45 9.39 17.39
CA LYS A 149 5.60 9.94 18.46
C LYS A 149 4.25 10.44 17.96
N LYS A 150 4.16 10.83 16.68
CA LYS A 150 2.98 11.48 16.08
C LYS A 150 2.01 10.50 15.44
N ILE A 151 2.53 9.47 14.77
CA ILE A 151 1.77 8.54 13.93
C ILE A 151 1.09 7.46 14.77
N SER A 152 -0.21 7.27 14.54
CA SER A 152 -1.00 6.20 15.17
C SER A 152 -1.07 4.93 14.29
N PRO A 153 -1.58 3.80 14.83
CA PRO A 153 -1.66 2.55 14.08
C PRO A 153 -2.55 2.57 12.85
N GLU A 154 -3.53 3.45 12.78
CA GLU A 154 -4.41 3.61 11.61
C GLU A 154 -3.80 4.46 10.50
N ASP A 155 -2.78 5.28 10.81
CA ASP A 155 -2.17 6.25 9.90
C ASP A 155 -1.24 5.62 8.85
N ASN A 156 -0.90 6.39 7.82
CA ASN A 156 -0.08 5.97 6.69
C ASN A 156 1.16 6.85 6.57
N LEU A 157 2.32 6.27 6.28
CA LEU A 157 3.59 6.98 6.17
C LEU A 157 4.25 6.73 4.81
N LEU A 158 4.58 7.81 4.11
CA LEU A 158 5.47 7.78 2.95
C LEU A 158 6.82 8.42 3.32
N ILE A 159 7.93 7.71 3.12
CA ILE A 159 9.27 8.30 3.24
C ILE A 159 9.87 8.34 1.84
N PHE A 160 10.28 9.52 1.41
CA PHE A 160 11.00 9.74 0.17
C PHE A 160 12.44 10.15 0.46
N TYR A 161 13.40 9.47 -0.16
CA TYR A 161 14.80 9.87 -0.12
C TYR A 161 15.38 9.93 -1.53
N ALA A 162 16.00 11.05 -1.87
CA ALA A 162 16.87 11.19 -3.04
C ALA A 162 18.21 11.79 -2.62
N GLY A 163 19.31 11.19 -3.09
CA GLY A 163 20.67 11.57 -2.71
C GLY A 163 21.68 10.46 -3.00
N HIS A 164 22.90 10.63 -2.51
CA HIS A 164 23.93 9.60 -2.63
C HIS A 164 23.66 8.45 -1.66
N GLY A 165 23.95 7.24 -2.14
CA GLY A 165 23.97 6.03 -1.34
C GLY A 165 25.30 5.30 -1.51
N TYR A 166 25.63 4.45 -0.55
CA TYR A 166 26.81 3.60 -0.60
C TYR A 166 26.45 2.17 -0.21
N TRP A 167 27.01 1.20 -0.92
CA TRP A 167 26.93 -0.21 -0.56
C TRP A 167 28.27 -0.73 -0.13
N ASP A 168 28.30 -1.27 1.09
CA ASP A 168 29.41 -2.06 1.55
C ASP A 168 29.19 -3.53 1.16
N GLU A 169 30.01 -4.01 0.24
CA GLU A 169 29.97 -5.41 -0.23
C GLU A 169 30.44 -6.42 0.82
N ASP A 170 31.35 -6.03 1.72
CA ASP A 170 31.96 -6.93 2.70
C ASP A 170 30.96 -7.30 3.80
N ILE A 171 30.14 -6.33 4.22
CA ILE A 171 29.10 -6.53 5.25
C ILE A 171 27.68 -6.54 4.67
N LYS A 172 27.53 -6.48 3.34
CA LYS A 172 26.25 -6.49 2.62
C LYS A 172 25.25 -5.46 3.18
N GLN A 173 25.71 -4.22 3.34
CA GLN A 173 24.97 -3.15 4.00
C GLN A 173 24.89 -1.89 3.12
N GLY A 174 23.67 -1.40 2.91
CA GLY A 174 23.41 -0.13 2.26
C GLY A 174 23.40 1.04 3.24
N TYR A 175 23.80 2.21 2.76
CA TYR A 175 23.86 3.45 3.50
C TYR A 175 23.30 4.61 2.68
N TRP A 176 22.59 5.52 3.34
CA TRP A 176 22.24 6.83 2.82
C TRP A 176 23.25 7.85 3.29
N MET A 177 23.57 8.83 2.43
CA MET A 177 24.50 9.92 2.74
C MET A 177 23.72 11.22 2.97
N PRO A 178 23.65 11.72 4.22
CA PRO A 178 23.14 13.06 4.51
C PRO A 178 24.15 14.14 4.09
N ALA A 179 23.77 15.41 4.21
CA ALA A 179 24.61 16.54 3.80
C ALA A 179 25.92 16.68 4.59
N ASP A 180 26.00 16.12 5.80
CA ASP A 180 27.21 16.07 6.63
C ASP A 180 27.96 14.72 6.53
N ALA A 181 27.64 13.90 5.53
CA ALA A 181 28.40 12.69 5.23
C ALA A 181 29.83 13.04 4.79
N GLU A 182 30.77 12.18 5.18
CA GLU A 182 32.16 12.21 4.74
C GLU A 182 32.45 10.98 3.86
N LYS A 183 33.19 11.14 2.76
CA LYS A 183 33.45 10.03 1.82
C LYS A 183 34.25 8.89 2.46
N SER A 184 35.16 9.24 3.37
CA SER A 184 36.07 8.29 4.03
C SER A 184 35.66 7.90 5.44
N ASN A 185 34.51 8.39 5.93
CA ASN A 185 34.05 8.13 7.30
C ASN A 185 32.53 7.97 7.34
N ARG A 186 32.06 6.82 7.83
CA ARG A 186 30.65 6.47 7.86
C ARG A 186 29.89 6.96 9.08
N ALA A 187 30.54 7.68 9.99
CA ALA A 187 29.94 8.15 11.25
C ALA A 187 28.61 8.92 11.04
N ASN A 188 28.54 9.72 9.97
CA ASN A 188 27.36 10.50 9.61
C ASN A 188 26.49 9.85 8.52
N TRP A 189 26.73 8.59 8.16
CA TRP A 189 25.87 7.88 7.22
C TRP A 189 24.70 7.24 7.97
N ILE A 190 23.61 6.94 7.26
CA ILE A 190 22.45 6.23 7.82
C ILE A 190 22.43 4.84 7.22
N SER A 191 22.60 3.81 8.05
CA SER A 191 22.53 2.43 7.55
C SER A 191 21.08 2.04 7.24
N ASN A 192 20.85 1.16 6.25
CA ASN A 192 19.54 0.54 6.07
C ASN A 192 19.07 -0.23 7.33
N GLY A 193 20.01 -0.67 8.19
CA GLY A 193 19.70 -1.26 9.49
C GLY A 193 19.08 -0.24 10.45
N ASP A 194 19.68 0.94 10.58
CA ASP A 194 19.16 2.06 11.36
C ASP A 194 17.75 2.41 10.87
N LEU A 195 17.59 2.57 9.56
CA LEU A 195 16.31 2.91 8.95
C LEU A 195 15.26 1.85 9.28
N ARG A 196 15.56 0.57 9.06
CA ARG A 196 14.67 -0.55 9.38
C ARG A 196 14.20 -0.51 10.83
N ASP A 197 15.09 -0.22 11.78
CA ASP A 197 14.73 -0.16 13.20
C ASP A 197 13.75 0.99 13.49
N TYR A 198 13.91 2.15 12.85
CA TYR A 198 12.90 3.22 12.92
C TYR A 198 11.57 2.82 12.27
N LEU A 199 11.60 2.19 11.09
CA LEU A 199 10.38 1.76 10.39
C LEU A 199 9.59 0.70 11.17
N ARG A 200 10.28 -0.18 11.89
CA ARG A 200 9.68 -1.16 12.82
C ARG A 200 9.07 -0.49 14.05
N ALA A 201 9.69 0.59 14.52
CA ALA A 201 9.25 1.32 15.70
C ALA A 201 8.04 2.22 15.43
N ILE A 202 7.90 2.77 14.22
CA ILE A 202 6.74 3.57 13.79
C ILE A 202 5.55 2.65 13.55
N LYS A 203 4.41 2.93 14.19
CA LYS A 203 3.28 2.02 14.26
C LYS A 203 2.22 2.17 13.16
N SER A 204 2.43 3.01 12.15
CA SER A 204 1.51 3.21 11.01
C SER A 204 0.93 1.90 10.44
N GLN A 205 -0.29 1.96 9.90
CA GLN A 205 -0.90 0.87 9.15
C GLN A 205 -0.01 0.52 7.96
N HIS A 206 0.26 1.50 7.10
CA HIS A 206 1.11 1.30 5.93
C HIS A 206 2.31 2.24 5.96
N THR A 207 3.49 1.71 5.65
CA THR A 207 4.68 2.50 5.35
C THR A 207 5.20 2.16 3.98
N LEU A 208 5.39 3.20 3.16
CA LEU A 208 6.06 3.11 1.87
C LEU A 208 7.35 3.91 1.90
N LEU A 209 8.47 3.21 1.68
CA LEU A 209 9.76 3.83 1.45
C LEU A 209 10.02 3.95 -0.06
N ILE A 210 10.10 5.17 -0.58
CA ILE A 210 10.55 5.42 -1.96
C ILE A 210 11.96 5.98 -1.89
N SER A 211 12.93 5.28 -2.48
CA SER A 211 14.33 5.73 -2.49
C SER A 211 14.88 5.82 -3.91
N ASP A 212 15.28 7.03 -4.27
CA ASP A 212 16.11 7.29 -5.44
C ASP A 212 17.54 7.56 -5.01
N ALA A 213 18.11 6.50 -4.45
CA ALA A 213 19.50 6.44 -4.06
C ALA A 213 19.98 5.02 -4.32
N CYS A 214 21.23 4.93 -4.74
CA CYS A 214 21.89 3.68 -5.05
C CYS A 214 21.79 2.75 -3.84
N PHE A 215 21.55 1.46 -4.08
CA PHE A 215 21.66 0.40 -3.06
C PHE A 215 20.57 0.37 -1.98
N SER A 216 19.49 1.13 -2.18
CA SER A 216 18.25 1.00 -1.41
C SER A 216 17.56 -0.36 -1.62
N GLY A 217 17.87 -1.07 -2.71
CA GLY A 217 17.36 -2.41 -3.01
C GLY A 217 17.74 -3.51 -2.02
N GLY A 218 18.88 -3.39 -1.34
CA GLY A 218 19.36 -4.38 -0.36
C GLY A 218 18.51 -4.48 0.91
N ILE A 219 17.52 -3.61 1.09
CA ILE A 219 16.59 -3.66 2.22
C ILE A 219 15.39 -4.63 1.98
N PHE A 220 15.20 -5.12 0.75
CA PHE A 220 13.99 -5.84 0.36
C PHE A 220 14.04 -7.36 0.42
N ARG A 221 12.88 -7.97 0.61
CA ARG A 221 12.55 -9.30 0.11
C ARG A 221 11.64 -9.13 -1.11
N THR A 222 12.08 -9.58 -2.27
CA THR A 222 11.29 -9.57 -3.50
C THR A 222 10.49 -10.87 -3.61
N ARG A 223 9.16 -10.77 -3.76
CA ARG A 223 8.30 -11.88 -4.21
C ARG A 223 8.00 -11.69 -5.71
N ALA A 224 7.83 -12.79 -6.43
CA ALA A 224 7.39 -12.74 -7.83
C ALA A 224 5.92 -12.28 -7.87
N ILE A 225 5.59 -11.37 -8.79
CA ILE A 225 4.27 -10.77 -8.97
C ILE A 225 3.29 -11.87 -9.43
N ALA A 226 2.14 -11.98 -8.76
CA ALA A 226 1.02 -12.82 -9.20
C ALA A 226 -0.07 -11.92 -9.79
N ASP A 227 -0.49 -12.22 -11.02
CA ASP A 227 -1.51 -11.48 -11.75
C ASP A 227 -2.93 -11.86 -11.27
N ASP A 228 -3.65 -10.88 -10.71
CA ASP A 228 -5.10 -10.60 -10.83
C ASP A 228 -5.74 -10.04 -9.53
N ALA A 229 -6.43 -8.90 -9.61
CA ALA A 229 -7.26 -8.35 -8.52
C ALA A 229 -8.40 -7.47 -9.08
N PRO A 230 -9.68 -7.68 -8.69
CA PRO A 230 -10.13 -7.12 -7.41
C PRO A 230 -11.26 -7.89 -6.66
N SER A 231 -10.99 -8.24 -5.40
CA SER A 231 -11.73 -7.85 -4.17
C SER A 231 -10.73 -7.65 -3.01
N SER A 232 -9.44 -7.59 -3.36
CA SER A 232 -8.26 -7.71 -2.50
C SER A 232 -7.78 -6.38 -1.91
N ILE A 233 -8.23 -5.23 -2.39
CA ILE A 233 -7.76 -3.92 -1.87
C ILE A 233 -8.16 -3.70 -0.41
N GLN A 234 -9.35 -4.12 0.00
CA GLN A 234 -9.75 -4.04 1.41
C GLN A 234 -8.93 -5.02 2.27
N GLU A 235 -8.68 -6.23 1.78
CA GLU A 235 -7.86 -7.22 2.47
C GLU A 235 -6.40 -6.74 2.62
N LEU A 236 -5.83 -6.15 1.56
CA LEU A 236 -4.50 -5.54 1.56
C LEU A 236 -4.44 -4.32 2.48
N TYR A 237 -5.49 -3.49 2.54
CA TYR A 237 -5.53 -2.32 3.43
C TYR A 237 -5.62 -2.73 4.91
N ASN A 238 -6.32 -3.83 5.22
CA ASN A 238 -6.52 -4.27 6.60
C ASN A 238 -5.25 -4.81 7.26
N LEU A 239 -4.24 -5.23 6.48
CA LEU A 239 -2.99 -5.77 7.00
C LEU A 239 -1.89 -4.69 7.04
N PRO A 240 -1.14 -4.57 8.15
CA PRO A 240 0.02 -3.69 8.19
C PRO A 240 1.02 -3.98 7.07
N SER A 241 1.60 -2.93 6.49
CA SER A 241 2.57 -3.06 5.39
C SER A 241 3.81 -2.20 5.60
N ARG A 242 4.98 -2.74 5.23
CA ARG A 242 6.28 -2.05 5.18
C ARG A 242 6.90 -2.37 3.83
N LYS A 243 6.52 -1.58 2.83
CA LYS A 243 6.99 -1.75 1.45
C LYS A 243 8.06 -0.73 1.13
N GLY A 244 8.91 -1.06 0.18
CA GLY A 244 9.68 -0.02 -0.49
C GLY A 244 9.80 -0.23 -1.98
N LEU A 245 10.13 0.89 -2.63
CA LEU A 245 10.18 1.09 -4.05
C LEU A 245 11.44 1.89 -4.37
N THR A 246 12.33 1.35 -5.21
CA THR A 246 13.63 1.96 -5.48
C THR A 246 13.92 2.10 -6.94
N SER A 247 14.79 3.04 -7.29
CA SER A 247 15.20 3.25 -8.67
C SER A 247 16.13 2.16 -9.21
N GLY A 248 16.84 1.40 -8.38
CA GLY A 248 17.81 0.42 -8.85
C GLY A 248 18.29 -0.58 -7.80
N THR A 249 19.00 -1.61 -8.27
CA THR A 249 19.58 -2.69 -7.45
C THR A 249 20.87 -2.24 -6.76
N LEU A 250 21.93 -1.92 -7.52
CA LEU A 250 23.30 -1.71 -6.99
C LEU A 250 24.18 -0.76 -7.86
N THR A 251 23.61 0.20 -8.60
CA THR A 251 24.41 1.08 -9.48
C THR A 251 24.16 2.55 -9.22
N GLU A 252 25.18 3.38 -9.48
CA GLU A 252 25.06 4.84 -9.47
C GLU A 252 23.91 5.33 -10.36
N VAL A 253 23.06 6.20 -9.80
CA VAL A 253 21.90 6.79 -10.48
C VAL A 253 22.34 8.09 -11.16
N SER A 254 21.87 8.32 -12.38
CA SER A 254 22.08 9.59 -13.07
C SER A 254 21.40 10.74 -12.34
N ASP A 255 22.01 11.92 -12.36
CA ASP A 255 21.48 13.12 -11.70
C ASP A 255 20.04 13.46 -12.12
N GLU A 256 19.65 13.19 -13.37
CA GLU A 256 18.24 13.13 -13.75
C GLU A 256 17.72 11.69 -13.63
N SER A 257 16.86 11.43 -12.65
CA SER A 257 16.28 10.10 -12.46
C SER A 257 15.05 9.89 -13.34
N VAL A 258 15.20 8.98 -14.31
CA VAL A 258 14.09 8.48 -15.14
C VAL A 258 13.03 7.78 -14.28
N PHE A 259 13.43 7.11 -13.19
CA PHE A 259 12.53 6.52 -12.21
C PHE A 259 11.54 7.55 -11.61
N ILE A 260 12.02 8.61 -10.95
CA ILE A 260 11.19 9.70 -10.42
C ILE A 260 10.30 10.32 -11.48
N LYS A 261 10.82 10.56 -12.68
CA LYS A 261 10.02 11.10 -13.79
C LYS A 261 8.80 10.24 -14.09
N TYR A 262 8.97 8.92 -14.23
CA TYR A 262 7.83 8.02 -14.49
C TYR A 262 6.94 7.82 -13.27
N LEU A 263 7.50 7.81 -12.05
CA LEU A 263 6.75 7.77 -10.79
C LEU A 263 5.76 8.94 -10.69
N ILE A 264 6.25 10.17 -10.83
CA ILE A 264 5.44 11.39 -10.76
C ILE A 264 4.43 11.42 -11.92
N LYS A 265 4.84 11.05 -13.13
CA LYS A 265 3.94 10.95 -14.28
C LYS A 265 2.77 10.00 -13.98
N ARG A 266 3.06 8.77 -13.51
CA ARG A 266 2.03 7.77 -13.24
C ARG A 266 1.09 8.20 -12.11
N LEU A 267 1.62 8.80 -11.05
CA LEU A 267 0.81 9.38 -9.98
C LEU A 267 -0.09 10.52 -10.47
N THR A 268 0.40 11.36 -11.38
CA THR A 268 -0.35 12.52 -11.90
C THR A 268 -1.45 12.09 -12.88
N GLU A 269 -1.16 11.12 -13.74
CA GLU A 269 -2.08 10.60 -14.77
C GLU A 269 -3.03 9.51 -14.27
N ASN A 270 -2.87 9.05 -13.02
CA ASN A 270 -3.72 8.04 -12.40
C ASN A 270 -5.20 8.44 -12.46
N LYS A 271 -6.08 7.52 -12.87
CA LYS A 271 -7.54 7.72 -12.90
C LYS A 271 -8.27 6.94 -11.81
N GLU A 272 -7.60 5.98 -11.18
CA GLU A 272 -8.19 5.11 -10.17
C GLU A 272 -8.30 5.84 -8.82
N LYS A 273 -9.40 5.61 -8.10
CA LYS A 273 -9.59 6.17 -6.75
C LYS A 273 -8.55 5.64 -5.76
N TYR A 274 -8.20 4.36 -5.90
CA TYR A 274 -7.23 3.64 -5.10
C TYR A 274 -6.13 3.12 -6.01
N LEU A 275 -4.88 3.45 -5.70
CA LEU A 275 -3.71 2.96 -6.41
C LEU A 275 -2.77 2.32 -5.40
N THR A 276 -2.50 1.03 -5.53
CA THR A 276 -1.52 0.33 -4.67
C THR A 276 -0.10 0.72 -5.06
N ALA A 277 0.86 0.58 -4.14
CA ALA A 277 2.27 0.80 -4.45
C ALA A 277 2.79 -0.25 -5.44
N GLU A 278 2.26 -1.47 -5.38
CA GLU A 278 2.55 -2.52 -6.36
C GLU A 278 2.06 -2.17 -7.77
N ASP A 279 0.83 -1.68 -7.93
CA ASP A 279 0.30 -1.25 -9.24
C ASP A 279 1.11 -0.06 -9.79
N LEU A 280 1.48 0.87 -8.91
CA LEU A 280 2.35 1.98 -9.27
C LEU A 280 3.71 1.48 -9.77
N TYR A 281 4.33 0.54 -9.06
CA TYR A 281 5.59 -0.10 -9.47
C TYR A 281 5.46 -0.79 -10.83
N SER A 282 4.47 -1.68 -10.97
CA SER A 282 4.23 -2.46 -12.17
C SER A 282 4.05 -1.57 -13.40
N ALA A 283 3.33 -0.46 -13.24
CA ALA A 283 3.10 0.49 -14.32
C ALA A 283 4.36 1.27 -14.77
N ILE A 284 5.30 1.54 -13.86
CA ILE A 284 6.52 2.32 -14.21
C ILE A 284 7.70 1.44 -14.59
N ARG A 285 7.77 0.19 -14.10
CA ARG A 285 8.94 -0.69 -14.22
C ARG A 285 9.46 -0.81 -15.65
N SER A 286 8.61 -1.22 -16.58
CA SER A 286 9.00 -1.43 -17.98
C SER A 286 9.41 -0.12 -18.65
N ALA A 287 8.73 0.97 -18.35
CA ALA A 287 9.08 2.28 -18.92
C ALA A 287 10.45 2.76 -18.43
N VAL A 288 10.78 2.57 -17.15
CA VAL A 288 12.08 2.94 -16.60
C VAL A 288 13.20 2.08 -17.20
N ILE A 289 13.03 0.76 -17.27
CA ILE A 289 14.01 -0.16 -17.86
C ILE A 289 14.25 0.16 -19.34
N ASN A 290 13.20 0.49 -20.09
CA ASN A 290 13.32 0.79 -21.52
C ASN A 290 13.96 2.15 -21.81
N ASN A 291 13.98 3.07 -20.84
CA ASN A 291 14.43 4.45 -21.03
C ASN A 291 15.66 4.81 -20.16
N SER A 292 16.25 3.84 -19.46
CA SER A 292 17.43 4.06 -18.62
C SER A 292 18.14 2.75 -18.29
N LYS A 293 19.26 2.82 -17.57
CA LYS A 293 19.94 1.64 -16.99
C LYS A 293 19.37 1.24 -15.63
N GLN A 294 18.41 2.00 -15.10
CA GLN A 294 17.79 1.76 -13.81
C GLN A 294 16.89 0.52 -13.90
N VAL A 295 16.95 -0.34 -12.89
CA VAL A 295 16.08 -1.51 -12.75
C VAL A 295 15.31 -1.36 -11.44
N PRO A 296 14.12 -0.75 -11.47
CA PRO A 296 13.38 -0.49 -10.26
C PRO A 296 13.04 -1.77 -9.50
N GLN A 297 13.07 -1.69 -8.18
CA GLN A 297 12.69 -2.80 -7.31
C GLN A 297 11.52 -2.40 -6.42
N TYR A 298 10.69 -3.39 -6.10
CA TYR A 298 9.60 -3.27 -5.16
C TYR A 298 9.58 -4.51 -4.28
N GLY A 299 9.29 -4.35 -2.99
CA GLY A 299 9.20 -5.49 -2.09
C GLY A 299 8.99 -5.09 -0.63
N GLU A 300 9.00 -6.13 0.21
CA GLU A 300 8.85 -6.00 1.65
C GLU A 300 10.16 -5.54 2.28
N ILE A 301 10.11 -4.59 3.20
CA ILE A 301 11.25 -4.20 4.03
C ILE A 301 11.42 -5.30 5.09
N GLN A 302 12.52 -6.05 4.98
CA GLN A 302 12.73 -7.22 5.82
C GLN A 302 12.76 -6.86 7.30
N GLU A 303 12.15 -7.73 8.12
CA GLU A 303 12.10 -7.60 9.57
C GLU A 303 11.50 -6.27 10.07
N ALA A 304 10.76 -5.51 9.26
CA ALA A 304 10.17 -4.23 9.69
C ALA A 304 8.73 -4.35 10.22
N GLY A 305 8.14 -5.56 10.23
CA GLY A 305 6.76 -5.80 10.66
C GLY A 305 5.72 -5.68 9.55
N ASP A 306 6.07 -6.06 8.31
CA ASP A 306 5.09 -6.25 7.22
C ASP A 306 4.26 -7.52 7.46
N GLU A 307 2.94 -7.43 7.29
CA GLU A 307 1.99 -8.54 7.45
C GLU A 307 1.27 -8.89 6.12
N GLY A 308 1.78 -8.41 4.98
CA GLY A 308 1.24 -8.74 3.65
C GLY A 308 0.26 -7.74 3.06
N GLY A 309 0.03 -6.59 3.70
CA GLY A 309 -0.75 -5.49 3.09
C GLY A 309 0.02 -4.70 2.04
N ASP A 310 -0.56 -3.59 1.56
CA ASP A 310 0.14 -2.64 0.68
C ASP A 310 -0.21 -1.18 1.00
N PHE A 311 0.69 -0.26 0.71
CA PHE A 311 0.42 1.17 0.76
C PHE A 311 -0.50 1.57 -0.38
N ILE A 312 -1.62 2.21 -0.04
CA ILE A 312 -2.64 2.62 -1.00
C ILE A 312 -2.67 4.15 -1.08
N PHE A 313 -2.40 4.67 -2.27
CA PHE A 313 -2.61 6.07 -2.62
C PHE A 313 -4.10 6.31 -2.89
N ILE A 314 -4.73 7.18 -2.10
CA ILE A 314 -6.14 7.55 -2.28
C ILE A 314 -6.21 8.88 -3.01
N LYS A 315 -6.74 8.86 -4.22
CA LYS A 315 -6.93 10.06 -5.03
C LYS A 315 -8.00 10.97 -4.40
N LYS A 316 -7.82 12.29 -4.45
CA LYS A 316 -8.85 13.26 -4.01
C LYS A 316 -10.11 13.15 -4.86
#